data_AF-A0A955HBL0-F1
#
_entry.id   AF-A0A955HBL0-F1
#
_cell.length_a   1.000
_cell.length_b   1.000
_cell.length_c   1.000
_cell.angle_alpha   90.00
_cell.angle_beta   90.00
_cell.angle_gamma   90.00
#
_symmetry.space_group_name_H-M   'P 1'
#
loop_
_entity.id
_entity.type
_entity.pdbx_description
1 polymer ?
#
loop_
_entity_poly.entity_id
_entity_poly.type
_entity_poly.pdbx_seq_one_letter_code
_entity_poly.pdbx_strand_id
1 'polypeptide(L)'
;MGLFGPSKPNRVTALEMKQIRNYLSSKLDKQEMDDVEKLFQGHLNESGLEEGISRPEFEQVMTWLKDNKSKHQLEDDDLEFLEKSFAEHLKD
;
A
#
# COMPACT_ATOMS: atom_id res chain seq x y z
N MET A 1 17.34 32.18 -7.70
CA MET A 1 16.92 30.95 -8.39
C MET A 1 16.45 29.96 -7.33
N GLY A 2 15.15 29.89 -7.07
CA GLY A 2 14.56 28.91 -6.15
C GLY A 2 13.99 27.77 -6.97
N LEU A 3 14.73 26.68 -7.08
CA LEU A 3 14.35 25.46 -7.82
C LEU A 3 14.46 24.22 -6.92
N PHE A 4 14.10 24.36 -5.64
CA PHE A 4 13.81 23.23 -4.78
C PHE A 4 12.28 23.17 -4.63
N GLY A 5 11.61 22.63 -5.64
CA GLY A 5 10.25 22.13 -5.45
C GLY A 5 10.29 21.03 -4.39
N PRO A 6 9.20 20.82 -3.61
CA PRO A 6 9.17 19.77 -2.60
C PRO A 6 9.56 18.45 -3.28
N SER A 7 10.52 17.74 -2.70
CA SER A 7 10.84 16.36 -3.08
C SER A 7 9.52 15.62 -3.27
N LYS A 8 9.38 14.89 -4.39
CA LYS A 8 8.17 14.08 -4.63
C LYS A 8 7.85 13.30 -3.36
N PRO A 9 6.58 13.30 -2.89
CA PRO A 9 6.22 12.53 -1.71
C PRO A 9 6.65 11.08 -1.93
N ASN A 10 7.23 10.49 -0.89
CA ASN A 10 7.68 9.10 -0.97
C ASN A 10 6.48 8.20 -1.22
N ARG A 11 6.55 7.41 -2.30
CA ARG A 11 5.42 6.65 -2.87
C ARG A 11 5.89 5.25 -3.19
N VAL A 12 5.07 4.27 -2.84
CA VAL A 12 5.29 2.88 -3.24
C VAL A 12 5.00 2.76 -4.73
N THR A 13 6.04 2.52 -5.51
CA THR A 13 5.93 2.27 -6.95
C THR A 13 5.38 0.88 -7.24
N ALA A 14 4.97 0.61 -8.49
CA ALA A 14 4.52 -0.72 -8.90
C ALA A 14 5.59 -1.82 -8.68
N LEU A 15 6.88 -1.47 -8.78
CA LEU A 15 7.98 -2.39 -8.50
C LEU A 15 8.07 -2.73 -7.01
N GLU A 16 7.97 -1.74 -6.14
CA GLU A 16 7.97 -1.94 -4.69
C GLU A 16 6.72 -2.66 -4.22
N MET A 17 5.55 -2.34 -4.78
CA MET A 17 4.33 -3.11 -4.53
C MET A 17 4.53 -4.59 -4.88
N LYS A 18 5.24 -4.90 -5.96
CA LYS A 18 5.54 -6.29 -6.31
C LYS A 18 6.46 -6.96 -5.28
N GLN A 19 7.40 -6.22 -4.69
CA GLN A 19 8.24 -6.73 -3.60
C GLN A 19 7.43 -6.97 -2.32
N ILE A 20 6.62 -5.99 -1.93
CA ILE A 20 5.69 -6.10 -0.81
C ILE A 20 4.77 -7.31 -1.02
N ARG A 21 4.14 -7.43 -2.19
CA ARG A 21 3.30 -8.59 -2.54
C ARG A 21 4.05 -9.91 -2.38
N ASN A 22 5.28 -10.01 -2.89
CA ASN A 22 6.05 -11.26 -2.75
C ASN A 22 6.30 -11.60 -1.28
N TYR A 23 6.63 -10.60 -0.47
CA TYR A 23 6.81 -10.78 0.97
C TYR A 23 5.51 -11.19 1.68
N LEU A 24 4.40 -10.50 1.36
CA LEU A 24 3.06 -10.76 1.86
C LEU A 24 2.54 -12.16 1.46
N SER A 25 2.85 -12.62 0.24
CA SER A 25 2.40 -13.92 -0.27
C SER A 25 2.94 -15.13 0.51
N SER A 26 3.96 -14.95 1.35
CA SER A 26 4.43 -15.99 2.26
C SER A 26 3.56 -16.16 3.50
N LYS A 27 2.65 -15.21 3.77
CA LYS A 27 1.85 -15.16 5.00
C LYS A 27 0.35 -15.09 4.71
N LEU A 28 -0.03 -14.28 3.73
CA LEU A 28 -1.41 -14.12 3.27
C LEU A 28 -1.79 -15.20 2.26
N ASP A 29 -3.01 -15.70 2.39
CA ASP A 29 -3.58 -16.61 1.42
C ASP A 29 -3.96 -15.87 0.12
N LYS A 30 -4.24 -16.63 -0.93
CA LYS A 30 -4.51 -16.09 -2.26
C LYS A 30 -5.70 -15.12 -2.25
N GLN A 31 -6.71 -15.40 -1.43
CA GLN A 31 -7.91 -14.58 -1.34
C GLN A 31 -7.63 -13.23 -0.66
N GLU A 32 -6.85 -13.24 0.42
CA GLU A 32 -6.47 -12.02 1.14
C GLU A 32 -5.55 -11.14 0.30
N MET A 33 -4.62 -11.77 -0.43
CA MET A 33 -3.78 -11.04 -1.39
C MET A 33 -4.58 -10.39 -2.52
N ASP A 34 -5.66 -11.03 -2.98
CA ASP A 34 -6.54 -10.49 -4.01
C ASP A 34 -7.33 -9.27 -3.49
N ASP A 35 -7.80 -9.30 -2.23
CA ASP A 35 -8.42 -8.15 -1.57
C ASP A 35 -7.45 -6.97 -1.46
N VAL A 36 -6.20 -7.24 -1.04
CA VAL A 36 -5.13 -6.23 -0.95
C VAL A 36 -4.83 -5.64 -2.32
N GLU A 37 -4.62 -6.47 -3.34
CA GLU A 37 -4.36 -5.98 -4.70
C GLU A 37 -5.49 -5.11 -5.21
N LYS A 38 -6.76 -5.51 -5.05
CA LYS A 38 -7.90 -4.73 -5.51
C LYS A 38 -7.96 -3.33 -4.89
N LEU A 39 -7.64 -3.22 -3.60
CA LEU A 39 -7.64 -1.93 -2.89
C LEU A 39 -6.55 -0.99 -3.42
N PHE A 40 -5.37 -1.53 -3.72
CA PHE A 40 -4.23 -0.73 -4.16
C PHE A 40 -4.13 -0.57 -5.69
N GLN A 41 -4.83 -1.41 -6.47
CA GLN A 41 -4.78 -1.42 -7.92
C GLN A 41 -5.20 -0.08 -8.54
N GLY A 42 -6.15 0.63 -7.91
CA GLY A 42 -6.56 1.97 -8.34
C GLY A 42 -5.39 2.94 -8.32
N HIS A 43 -4.74 3.06 -7.17
CA HIS A 43 -3.59 3.95 -6.93
C HIS A 43 -2.35 3.58 -7.77
N LEU A 44 -2.15 2.29 -8.06
CA LEU A 44 -1.01 1.82 -8.84
C LEU A 44 -1.16 2.00 -10.35
N ASN A 45 -2.40 2.02 -10.86
CA ASN A 45 -2.66 2.24 -12.29
C ASN A 45 -2.96 3.71 -12.63
N GLU A 46 -2.90 4.60 -11.64
CA GLU A 46 -2.99 6.04 -11.90
C GLU A 46 -1.80 6.49 -12.75
N SER A 47 -2.11 7.05 -13.92
CA SER A 47 -1.10 7.55 -14.85
C SER A 47 -0.79 9.01 -14.52
N GLY A 48 0.47 9.33 -14.18
CA GLY A 48 0.92 10.70 -14.06
C GLY A 48 1.96 10.94 -12.96
N LEU A 49 2.04 12.20 -12.49
CA LEU A 49 2.92 12.58 -11.38
C LEU A 49 2.49 11.97 -10.04
N GLU A 50 1.30 11.37 -9.98
CA GLU A 50 0.67 10.76 -8.81
C GLU A 50 0.72 9.23 -8.85
N GLU A 51 1.44 8.64 -9.81
CA GLU A 51 1.64 7.19 -9.88
C GLU A 51 2.27 6.63 -8.61
N GLY A 52 1.63 5.59 -8.04
CA GLY A 52 2.08 4.90 -6.84
C GLY A 52 1.26 5.25 -5.60
N ILE A 53 1.54 4.55 -4.50
CA ILE A 53 0.75 4.70 -3.27
C ILE A 53 1.49 5.65 -2.32
N SER A 54 0.90 6.80 -2.06
CA SER A 54 1.42 7.75 -1.08
C SER A 54 1.08 7.29 0.34
N ARG A 55 1.87 7.73 1.33
CA ARG A 55 1.57 7.50 2.75
C ARG A 55 0.12 7.83 3.16
N PRO A 56 -0.47 9.00 2.84
CA PRO A 56 -1.85 9.30 3.21
C PRO A 56 -2.89 8.40 2.50
N GLU A 57 -2.59 7.87 1.32
CA GLU A 57 -3.47 6.92 0.61
C GLU A 57 -3.42 5.56 1.29
N PHE A 58 -2.22 5.11 1.65
CA PHE A 58 -2.02 3.90 2.45
C PHE A 58 -2.78 3.97 3.78
N GLU A 59 -2.65 5.07 4.53
CA GLU A 59 -3.34 5.25 5.81
C GLU A 59 -4.87 5.24 5.66
N GLN A 60 -5.40 5.77 4.55
CA GLN A 60 -6.83 5.70 4.23
C GLN A 60 -7.28 4.26 3.97
N VAL A 61 -6.52 3.50 3.17
CA VAL A 61 -6.83 2.08 2.91
C VAL A 61 -6.76 1.27 4.20
N MET A 62 -5.74 1.48 5.03
CA MET A 62 -5.60 0.81 6.33
C MET A 62 -6.75 1.14 7.29
N THR A 63 -7.19 2.39 7.31
CA THR A 63 -8.35 2.80 8.11
C THR A 63 -9.62 2.13 7.61
N TRP A 64 -9.82 2.08 6.29
CA TRP A 64 -10.96 1.40 5.69
C TRP A 64 -10.96 -0.09 6.02
N LEU A 65 -9.81 -0.77 5.91
CA LEU A 65 -9.65 -2.17 6.28
C LEU A 65 -10.00 -2.41 7.76
N LYS A 66 -9.44 -1.59 8.68
CA LYS A 66 -9.73 -1.70 10.11
C LYS A 66 -11.22 -1.49 10.45
N ASP A 67 -11.90 -0.59 9.73
CA ASP A 67 -13.32 -0.28 9.92
C ASP A 67 -14.25 -1.30 9.23
N ASN A 68 -13.78 -1.92 8.14
CA ASN A 68 -14.56 -2.80 7.26
C ASN A 68 -14.08 -4.26 7.31
N LYS A 69 -13.72 -4.77 8.50
CA LYS A 69 -13.25 -6.16 8.69
C LYS A 69 -14.16 -7.23 8.08
N SER A 70 -15.47 -7.00 8.08
CA SER A 70 -16.45 -7.90 7.47
C SER A 70 -16.49 -7.88 5.93
N LYS A 71 -15.73 -7.01 5.26
CA LYS A 71 -15.68 -6.86 3.80
C LYS A 71 -14.47 -7.52 3.14
N HIS A 72 -13.52 -8.00 3.94
CA HIS A 72 -12.32 -8.72 3.51
C HIS A 72 -12.07 -9.91 4.44
N GLN A 73 -11.00 -10.67 4.21
CA GLN A 73 -10.61 -11.79 5.06
C GLN A 73 -9.41 -11.51 5.98
N LEU A 74 -8.72 -10.37 5.81
CA LEU A 74 -7.54 -10.00 6.59
C LEU A 74 -7.80 -9.95 8.10
N GLU A 75 -6.96 -10.64 8.88
CA GLU A 75 -6.95 -10.57 10.33
C GLU A 75 -6.13 -9.37 10.84
N ASP A 76 -6.24 -9.04 12.13
CA ASP A 76 -5.48 -7.94 12.74
C ASP A 76 -3.96 -8.11 12.57
N ASP A 77 -3.46 -9.34 12.66
CA ASP A 77 -2.03 -9.65 12.48
C ASP A 77 -1.56 -9.42 11.03
N ASP A 78 -2.44 -9.62 10.05
CA ASP A 78 -2.18 -9.34 8.64
C ASP A 78 -2.14 -7.83 8.38
N LEU A 79 -3.06 -7.09 9.00
CA LEU A 79 -3.07 -5.62 8.93
C LEU A 79 -1.79 -5.03 9.55
N GLU A 80 -1.34 -5.54 10.69
CA GLU A 80 -0.05 -5.14 11.27
C GLU A 80 1.12 -5.45 10.35
N PHE A 81 1.09 -6.60 9.66
CA PHE A 81 2.14 -7.00 8.75
C PHE A 81 2.17 -6.13 7.47
N LEU A 82 1.00 -5.77 6.96
CA LEU A 82 0.82 -4.80 5.89
C LEU A 82 1.38 -3.43 6.30
N GLU A 83 1.02 -2.95 7.49
CA GLU A 83 1.49 -1.67 8.03
C GLU A 83 3.01 -1.63 8.14
N LYS A 84 3.64 -2.68 8.66
CA LYS A 84 5.11 -2.79 8.74
C LYS A 84 5.75 -2.80 7.36
N SER A 85 5.25 -3.64 6.45
CA SER A 85 5.82 -3.79 5.10
C SER A 85 5.77 -2.46 4.34
N PHE A 86 4.63 -1.78 4.35
CA PHE A 86 4.49 -0.48 3.69
C PHE A 86 5.27 0.62 4.40
N ALA A 87 5.35 0.62 5.73
CA ALA A 87 6.12 1.61 6.47
C ALA A 87 7.64 1.54 6.18
N GLU A 88 8.17 0.37 5.81
CA GLU A 88 9.57 0.24 5.36
C GLU A 88 9.80 0.94 4.03
N HIS A 89 8.86 0.86 3.10
CA HIS A 89 8.94 1.51 1.78
C HIS A 89 8.56 2.99 1.81
N LEU A 90 7.69 3.40 2.73
CA LEU A 90 7.24 4.79 2.88
C LEU A 90 8.14 5.62 3.82
N LYS A 91 9.23 5.04 4.35
CA LYS A 91 10.25 5.77 5.13
C LYS A 91 11.11 6.62 4.18
N ASP A 92 11.12 7.92 4.46
CA ASP A 92 11.91 8.98 3.79
C ASP A 92 13.38 8.57 3.52
#